data_AF-A0A1I8PG94-F1
#
_entry.id   AF-A0A1I8PG94-F1
#
_cell.length_a   1.000
_cell.length_b   1.000
_cell.length_c   1.000
_cell.angle_alpha   90.00
_cell.angle_beta   90.00
_cell.angle_gamma   90.00
#
_symmetry.space_group_name_H-M   'P 1'
#
loop_
_entity.id
_entity.type
_entity.pdbx_description
1 polymer ?
#
loop_
_entity_poly.entity_id
_entity_poly.type
_entity_poly.pdbx_seq_one_letter_code
_entity_poly.pdbx_strand_id
1 'polypeptide(L)'
;MFKTPLGRLAISCLLFTFCVIKLSQCGVINTPVISDDAKEDFEREARLETEEFLNNIFTAQIEFFNKLKQSLKSDTKRYKDFELLVERLELTKQEKELEKKDVMYWETFQQFNKSPLLLNEPTETGMSDEEYQKALTDNGFKELLKNFFADVAVYFWKMAKASGKVVETAMDEYLEQMQKSKSLI
;
A
#
# COMPACT_ATOMS: atom_id res chain seq x y z
N MET A 1 16.76 13.62 14.52
CA MET A 1 16.18 14.81 13.84
C MET A 1 16.42 14.66 12.34
N PHE A 2 15.37 14.41 11.55
CA PHE A 2 15.40 14.00 10.13
C PHE A 2 16.13 15.02 9.22
N LYS A 3 17.39 14.74 8.86
CA LYS A 3 18.25 15.67 8.10
C LYS A 3 18.29 15.44 6.59
N THR A 4 17.75 14.35 6.04
CA THR A 4 17.74 14.12 4.59
C THR A 4 16.32 14.03 4.00
N PRO A 5 16.08 14.58 2.79
CA PRO A 5 14.78 14.54 2.13
C PRO A 5 14.30 13.12 1.84
N LEU A 6 15.25 12.19 1.68
CA LEU A 6 15.01 10.78 1.39
C LEU A 6 14.30 10.05 2.55
N GLY A 7 14.69 10.33 3.80
CA GLY A 7 14.08 9.72 4.98
C GLY A 7 12.64 10.19 5.23
N ARG A 8 12.29 11.42 4.82
CA ARG A 8 10.92 11.93 4.92
C ARG A 8 10.00 11.29 3.89
N LEU A 9 10.49 11.06 2.68
CA LEU A 9 9.76 10.39 1.61
C LEU A 9 9.39 8.95 1.96
N ALA A 10 10.33 8.18 2.53
CA ALA A 10 10.06 6.79 2.87
C ALA A 10 9.00 6.60 3.96
N ILE A 11 9.03 7.42 5.01
CA ILE A 11 8.00 7.40 6.06
C ILE A 11 6.64 7.78 5.46
N SER A 12 6.62 8.73 4.52
CA SER A 12 5.40 9.11 3.81
C SER A 12 4.82 7.95 2.99
N CYS A 13 5.65 7.15 2.30
CA CYS A 13 5.18 6.01 1.51
C CYS A 13 4.55 4.92 2.40
N LEU A 14 5.18 4.59 3.54
CA LEU A 14 4.67 3.59 4.46
C LEU A 14 3.34 4.00 5.12
N LEU A 15 3.23 5.27 5.53
CA LEU A 15 1.97 5.82 6.05
C LEU A 15 0.87 5.87 4.99
N PHE A 16 1.24 6.11 3.73
CA PHE A 16 0.29 6.14 2.64
C PHE A 16 -0.30 4.77 2.33
N THR A 17 0.51 3.69 2.37
CA THR A 17 0.00 2.32 2.27
C THR A 17 -1.05 2.04 3.36
N PHE A 18 -0.82 2.48 4.60
CA PHE A 18 -1.79 2.36 5.69
C PHE A 18 -3.09 3.14 5.41
N CYS A 19 -2.99 4.38 4.93
CA CYS A 19 -4.17 5.17 4.55
C CYS A 19 -5.01 4.47 3.48
N VAL A 20 -4.36 3.83 2.49
CA VAL A 20 -5.07 3.10 1.43
C VAL A 20 -5.84 1.90 1.99
N ILE A 21 -5.25 1.14 2.92
CA ILE A 21 -5.92 0.00 3.55
C ILE A 21 -7.12 0.46 4.41
N LYS A 22 -7.00 1.59 5.12
CA LYS A 22 -8.14 2.16 5.85
C LYS A 22 -9.24 2.68 4.95
N LEU A 23 -8.87 3.28 3.81
CA LEU A 23 -9.84 3.77 2.83
C LEU A 23 -10.60 2.62 2.16
N SER A 24 -9.95 1.50 1.86
CA SER A 24 -10.63 0.33 1.27
C SER A 24 -11.58 -0.36 2.25
N GLN A 25 -11.38 -0.20 3.56
CA GLN A 25 -12.30 -0.68 4.60
C GLN A 25 -13.48 0.27 4.86
N CYS A 26 -13.37 1.55 4.48
CA CYS A 26 -14.48 2.48 4.52
C CYS A 26 -15.40 2.18 3.33
N GLY A 27 -16.37 1.27 3.53
CA GLY A 27 -17.36 0.90 2.52
C GLY A 27 -18.19 2.09 1.97
N VAL A 28 -19.05 1.80 1.00
CA VAL A 28 -19.85 2.84 0.32
C VAL A 28 -20.88 3.46 1.28
N ILE A 29 -21.08 4.78 1.18
CA ILE A 29 -22.11 5.48 1.96
C ILE A 29 -23.48 4.89 1.60
N ASN A 30 -24.20 4.38 2.62
CA ASN A 30 -25.59 3.92 2.48
C ASN A 30 -26.48 5.13 2.14
N THR A 31 -26.78 5.30 0.85
CA THR A 31 -27.76 6.28 0.38
C THR A 31 -28.88 5.52 -0.32
N PRO A 32 -30.15 5.95 -0.19
CA PRO A 32 -31.29 5.30 -0.83
C PRO A 32 -31.30 5.42 -2.36
N VAL A 33 -30.25 6.00 -2.96
CA VAL A 33 -30.10 6.27 -4.39
C VAL A 33 -29.24 5.21 -5.08
N ILE A 34 -28.42 4.46 -4.33
CA ILE A 34 -27.54 3.42 -4.87
C ILE A 34 -28.19 2.06 -4.56
N SER A 35 -28.37 1.21 -5.57
CA SER A 35 -28.86 -0.15 -5.38
C SER A 35 -27.87 -1.02 -4.60
N ASP A 36 -28.38 -2.00 -3.84
CA ASP A 36 -27.55 -2.93 -3.09
C ASP A 36 -26.61 -3.73 -4.02
N ASP A 37 -27.08 -4.10 -5.22
CA ASP A 37 -26.28 -4.79 -6.24
C ASP A 37 -25.10 -3.92 -6.75
N ALA A 38 -25.34 -2.64 -7.08
CA ALA A 38 -24.29 -1.74 -7.52
C ALA A 38 -23.25 -1.46 -6.42
N LYS A 39 -23.71 -1.47 -5.16
CA LYS A 39 -22.86 -1.35 -3.98
C LYS A 39 -21.98 -2.59 -3.79
N GLU A 40 -22.56 -3.78 -3.81
CA GLU A 40 -21.80 -5.04 -3.67
C GLU A 40 -20.77 -5.21 -4.79
N ASP A 41 -21.12 -4.85 -6.02
CA ASP A 41 -20.21 -4.89 -7.16
C ASP A 41 -19.00 -3.95 -6.97
N PHE A 42 -19.23 -2.73 -6.49
CA PHE A 42 -18.16 -1.80 -6.16
C PHE A 42 -17.28 -2.31 -5.02
N GLU A 43 -17.88 -2.79 -3.93
CA GLU A 43 -17.12 -3.27 -2.78
C GLU A 43 -16.22 -4.45 -3.18
N ARG A 44 -16.71 -5.34 -4.06
CA ARG A 44 -15.92 -6.42 -4.63
C ARG A 44 -14.78 -5.93 -5.52
N GLU A 45 -15.04 -5.01 -6.45
CA GLU A 45 -14.01 -4.45 -7.33
C GLU A 45 -12.95 -3.69 -6.53
N ALA A 46 -13.37 -2.84 -5.59
CA ALA A 46 -12.51 -2.09 -4.67
C ALA A 46 -11.62 -3.02 -3.85
N ARG A 47 -12.18 -4.12 -3.34
CA ARG A 47 -11.42 -5.13 -2.60
C ARG A 47 -10.35 -5.78 -3.46
N LEU A 48 -10.70 -6.25 -4.66
CA LEU A 48 -9.75 -6.90 -5.57
C LEU A 48 -8.61 -5.97 -5.98
N GLU A 49 -8.95 -4.72 -6.31
CA GLU A 49 -7.97 -3.69 -6.68
C GLU A 49 -7.05 -3.30 -5.51
N THR A 50 -7.59 -3.27 -4.30
CA THR A 50 -6.81 -3.07 -3.07
C THR A 50 -5.85 -4.25 -2.85
N GLU A 51 -6.34 -5.49 -2.96
CA GLU A 51 -5.51 -6.68 -2.78
C GLU A 51 -4.37 -6.73 -3.81
N GLU A 52 -4.64 -6.43 -5.08
CA GLU A 52 -3.62 -6.35 -6.13
C GLU A 52 -2.59 -5.26 -5.80
N PHE A 53 -3.04 -4.05 -5.49
CA PHE A 53 -2.17 -2.93 -5.12
C PHE A 53 -1.24 -3.30 -3.95
N LEU A 54 -1.78 -3.83 -2.85
CA LEU A 54 -0.98 -4.18 -1.68
C LEU A 54 0.03 -5.28 -1.98
N ASN A 55 -0.37 -6.30 -2.74
CA ASN A 55 0.54 -7.39 -3.11
C ASN A 55 1.70 -6.88 -3.99
N ASN A 56 1.45 -5.91 -4.88
CA ASN A 56 2.51 -5.28 -5.68
C ASN A 56 3.47 -4.49 -4.78
N ILE A 57 2.95 -3.68 -3.85
CA ILE A 57 3.76 -2.92 -2.90
C ILE A 57 4.62 -3.85 -2.04
N PHE A 58 4.05 -4.90 -1.46
CA PHE A 58 4.81 -5.84 -0.62
C PHE A 58 5.87 -6.57 -1.42
N THR A 59 5.56 -7.01 -2.65
CA THR A 59 6.52 -7.66 -3.53
C THR A 59 7.72 -6.76 -3.81
N ALA A 60 7.47 -5.50 -4.17
CA ALA A 60 8.54 -4.54 -4.43
C ALA A 60 9.40 -4.27 -3.19
N GLN A 61 8.78 -4.15 -2.01
CA GLN A 61 9.51 -3.98 -0.74
C GLN A 61 10.36 -5.22 -0.40
N ILE A 62 9.79 -6.42 -0.52
CA ILE A 62 10.49 -7.69 -0.28
C ILE A 62 11.71 -7.80 -1.18
N GLU A 63 11.55 -7.58 -2.48
CA GLU A 63 12.65 -7.63 -3.44
C GLU A 63 13.75 -6.62 -3.12
N PHE A 64 13.37 -5.38 -2.78
CA PHE A 64 14.31 -4.34 -2.41
C PHE A 64 15.12 -4.71 -1.16
N PHE A 65 14.47 -5.13 -0.07
CA PHE A 65 15.17 -5.48 1.16
C PHE A 65 15.98 -6.77 1.04
N ASN A 66 15.54 -7.73 0.21
CA ASN A 66 16.33 -8.91 -0.13
C ASN A 66 17.61 -8.57 -0.91
N LYS A 67 17.58 -7.58 -1.80
CA LYS A 67 18.80 -7.09 -2.50
C LYS A 67 19.69 -6.31 -1.53
N LEU A 68 19.11 -5.36 -0.80
CA LEU A 68 19.86 -4.50 0.13
C LEU A 68 20.57 -5.30 1.23
N LYS A 69 19.94 -6.33 1.80
CA LYS A 69 20.57 -7.16 2.84
C LYS A 69 21.82 -7.88 2.34
N GLN A 70 21.91 -8.21 1.04
CA GLN A 70 23.12 -8.85 0.47
C GLN A 70 24.33 -7.91 0.46
N SER A 71 24.12 -6.59 0.59
CA SER A 71 25.20 -5.63 0.73
C SER A 71 25.76 -5.56 2.16
N LEU A 72 25.04 -6.11 3.15
CA LEU A 72 25.44 -6.11 4.56
C LEU A 72 26.10 -7.43 4.96
N LYS A 73 26.93 -7.39 6.01
CA LYS A 73 27.44 -8.63 6.63
C LYS A 73 26.32 -9.30 7.42
N SER A 74 26.23 -10.64 7.35
CA SER A 74 25.14 -11.43 7.94
C SER A 74 25.08 -11.41 9.47
N ASP A 75 26.18 -11.06 10.13
CA ASP A 75 26.28 -10.93 11.58
C ASP A 75 25.74 -9.59 12.11
N THR A 76 25.55 -8.61 11.23
CA THR A 76 25.08 -7.27 11.60
C THR A 76 23.63 -7.27 12.07
N LYS A 77 23.29 -6.32 12.95
CA LYS A 77 21.90 -6.13 13.40
C LYS A 77 20.99 -5.79 12.23
N ARG A 78 21.42 -4.90 11.32
CA ARG A 78 20.60 -4.46 10.19
C ARG A 78 20.27 -5.60 9.22
N TYR A 79 21.18 -6.54 9.00
CA TYR A 79 20.91 -7.73 8.20
C TYR A 79 19.75 -8.54 8.78
N LYS A 80 19.81 -8.84 10.09
CA LYS A 80 18.76 -9.59 10.80
C LYS A 80 17.44 -8.85 10.82
N ASP A 81 17.47 -7.53 10.99
CA ASP A 81 16.27 -6.69 10.92
C ASP A 81 15.61 -6.77 9.52
N PHE A 82 16.40 -6.79 8.44
CA PHE A 82 15.87 -6.97 7.08
C PHE A 82 15.34 -8.38 6.83
N GLU A 83 15.98 -9.41 7.35
CA GLU A 83 15.44 -10.78 7.26
C GLU A 83 14.07 -10.87 7.92
N LEU A 84 13.95 -10.34 9.15
CA LEU A 84 12.68 -10.33 9.87
C LEU A 84 11.61 -9.49 9.17
N LEU A 85 11.98 -8.34 8.60
CA LEU A 85 11.06 -7.53 7.81
C LEU A 85 10.54 -8.31 6.60
N VAL A 86 11.45 -8.92 5.83
CA VAL A 86 11.09 -9.69 4.63
C VAL A 86 10.17 -10.85 4.99
N GLU A 87 10.49 -11.60 6.05
CA GLU A 87 9.65 -12.70 6.54
C GLU A 87 8.24 -12.22 6.88
N ARG A 88 8.12 -11.10 7.61
CA ARG A 88 6.82 -10.52 7.96
C ARG A 88 6.04 -10.01 6.76
N LEU A 89 6.71 -9.38 5.79
CA LEU A 89 6.07 -8.92 4.56
C LEU A 89 5.58 -10.10 3.71
N GLU A 90 6.32 -11.20 3.64
CA GLU A 90 5.89 -12.43 2.95
C GLU A 90 4.65 -13.03 3.61
N LEU A 91 4.64 -13.13 4.94
CA LEU A 91 3.46 -13.58 5.68
C LEU A 91 2.25 -12.65 5.46
N THR A 92 2.47 -11.34 5.49
CA THR A 92 1.43 -10.33 5.27
C THR A 92 0.89 -10.39 3.83
N LYS A 93 1.75 -10.66 2.85
CA LYS A 93 1.35 -10.86 1.44
C LYS A 93 0.47 -12.10 1.27
N GLN A 94 0.74 -13.18 2.01
CA GLN A 94 -0.04 -14.43 1.96
C GLN A 94 -1.40 -14.35 2.65
N GLU A 95 -1.60 -13.41 3.59
CA GLU A 95 -2.90 -13.16 4.22
C GLU A 95 -3.95 -12.71 3.19
N LYS A 96 -5.15 -13.26 3.28
CA LYS A 96 -6.29 -13.02 2.37
C LYS A 96 -7.33 -12.08 2.94
N GLU A 97 -7.41 -11.97 4.26
CA GLU A 97 -8.30 -11.02 4.93
C GLU A 97 -7.62 -9.64 4.99
N LEU A 98 -8.22 -8.64 4.34
CA LEU A 98 -7.65 -7.29 4.27
C LEU A 98 -7.48 -6.65 5.66
N GLU A 99 -8.41 -6.92 6.59
CA GLU A 99 -8.34 -6.43 7.97
C GLU A 99 -7.14 -7.01 8.70
N LYS A 100 -6.90 -8.32 8.57
CA LYS A 100 -5.73 -8.96 9.17
C LYS A 100 -4.45 -8.49 8.50
N LYS A 101 -4.45 -8.33 7.17
CA LYS A 101 -3.33 -7.79 6.40
C LYS A 101 -2.95 -6.38 6.88
N ASP A 102 -3.92 -5.52 7.17
CA ASP A 102 -3.70 -4.18 7.75
C ASP A 102 -3.00 -4.25 9.09
N VAL A 103 -3.51 -5.09 10.00
CA VAL A 103 -2.97 -5.26 11.35
C VAL A 103 -1.55 -5.79 11.28
N MET A 104 -1.29 -6.83 10.49
CA MET A 104 0.04 -7.41 10.32
C MET A 104 1.04 -6.40 9.74
N TYR A 105 0.63 -5.62 8.74
CA TYR A 105 1.48 -4.59 8.16
C TYR A 105 1.76 -3.46 9.17
N TRP A 106 0.74 -3.04 9.92
CA TRP A 106 0.88 -2.02 10.97
C TRP A 106 1.81 -2.47 12.09
N GLU A 107 1.66 -3.69 12.59
CA GLU A 107 2.53 -4.27 13.61
C GLU A 107 3.99 -4.33 13.14
N THR A 108 4.18 -4.74 11.89
CA THR A 108 5.49 -4.74 11.23
C THR A 108 6.07 -3.32 11.19
N PHE A 109 5.29 -2.34 10.75
CA PHE A 109 5.71 -0.95 10.72
C PHE A 109 6.06 -0.42 12.13
N GLN A 110 5.24 -0.67 13.14
CA GLN A 110 5.46 -0.24 14.52
C GLN A 110 6.77 -0.78 15.10
N GLN A 111 7.11 -2.04 14.76
CA GLN A 111 8.35 -2.66 15.18
C GLN A 111 9.57 -1.94 14.58
N PHE A 112 9.52 -1.60 13.29
CA PHE A 112 10.65 -1.00 12.58
C PHE A 112 10.67 0.53 12.59
N ASN A 113 9.60 1.21 13.01
CA ASN A 113 9.57 2.66 13.19
C ASN A 113 10.57 3.13 14.28
N LYS A 114 10.90 2.24 15.23
CA LYS A 114 11.91 2.49 16.26
C LYS A 114 13.36 2.34 15.76
N SER A 115 13.55 1.73 14.59
CA SER A 115 14.85 1.46 13.98
C SER A 115 14.76 1.77 12.48
N PRO A 116 14.82 3.06 12.08
CA PRO A 116 14.53 3.49 10.71
C PRO A 116 15.47 2.81 9.72
N LEU A 117 14.95 1.77 9.07
CA LEU A 117 15.64 0.80 8.25
C LEU A 117 16.40 1.40 7.05
N LEU A 118 16.06 2.62 6.66
CA LEU A 118 16.67 3.34 5.53
C LEU A 118 17.66 4.42 5.99
N LEU A 119 17.81 4.63 7.31
CA LEU A 119 18.82 5.48 7.88
C LEU A 119 19.98 4.62 8.37
N ASN A 120 21.20 5.11 8.15
CA ASN A 120 22.37 4.39 8.62
C ASN A 120 22.53 4.58 10.12
N GLU A 121 22.84 3.49 10.80
CA GLU A 121 23.42 3.49 12.14
C GLU A 121 24.68 2.63 12.03
N PRO A 122 25.89 3.23 11.99
CA PRO A 122 27.12 2.50 11.71
C PRO A 122 27.38 1.30 12.64
N THR A 123 26.90 1.39 13.89
CA THR A 123 26.96 0.31 14.88
C THR A 123 26.07 -0.89 14.53
N GLU A 124 25.03 -0.68 13.72
CA GLU A 124 24.09 -1.70 13.28
C GLU A 124 24.38 -2.26 11.89
N THR A 125 25.05 -1.47 11.04
CA THR A 125 25.31 -1.80 9.63
C THR A 125 26.76 -2.18 9.35
N GLY A 126 27.70 -1.71 10.19
CA GLY A 126 29.14 -1.80 9.93
C GLY A 126 29.61 -0.93 8.76
N MET A 127 28.79 0.04 8.33
CA MET A 127 29.04 0.92 7.19
C MET A 127 29.05 2.39 7.61
N SER A 128 29.81 3.21 6.89
CA SER A 128 29.65 4.66 6.90
C SER A 128 28.33 5.07 6.23
N ASP A 129 27.88 6.31 6.50
CA ASP A 129 26.65 6.84 5.91
C ASP A 129 26.71 6.86 4.38
N GLU A 130 27.88 7.20 3.81
CA GLU A 130 28.07 7.26 2.36
C GLU A 130 27.98 5.87 1.72
N GLU A 131 28.62 4.86 2.32
CA GLU A 131 28.54 3.46 1.87
C GLU A 131 27.10 2.95 1.94
N TYR A 132 26.38 3.25 3.01
CA TYR A 132 25.00 2.84 3.17
C TYR A 132 24.05 3.53 2.19
N GLN A 133 24.22 4.84 1.95
CA GLN A 133 23.44 5.57 0.94
C GLN A 133 23.71 5.06 -0.49
N LYS A 134 24.97 4.71 -0.77
CA LYS A 134 25.33 4.08 -2.04
C LYS A 134 24.68 2.71 -2.17
N ALA A 135 24.71 1.88 -1.12
CA ALA A 135 24.03 0.58 -1.10
C ALA A 135 22.51 0.72 -1.34
N LEU A 136 21.84 1.68 -0.70
CA LEU A 136 20.42 1.96 -0.96
C LEU A 136 20.17 2.29 -2.44
N THR A 137 20.99 3.17 -3.01
CA THR A 137 20.83 3.60 -4.41
C THR A 137 21.10 2.47 -5.40
N ASP A 138 22.21 1.75 -5.23
CA ASP A 138 22.63 0.66 -6.11
C ASP A 138 21.65 -0.52 -6.10
N ASN A 139 20.98 -0.74 -4.96
CA ASN A 139 19.96 -1.79 -4.82
C ASN A 139 18.54 -1.32 -5.22
N GLY A 140 18.43 -0.17 -5.90
CA GLY A 140 17.18 0.22 -6.57
C GLY A 140 16.21 1.03 -5.70
N PHE A 141 16.66 1.71 -4.64
CA PHE A 141 15.76 2.50 -3.80
C PHE A 141 14.99 3.59 -4.58
N LYS A 142 15.62 4.23 -5.57
CA LYS A 142 14.95 5.22 -6.44
C LYS A 142 13.87 4.58 -7.31
N GLU A 143 14.11 3.37 -7.79
CA GLU A 143 13.15 2.61 -8.60
C GLU A 143 11.98 2.14 -7.75
N LEU A 144 12.24 1.66 -6.53
CA LEU A 144 11.20 1.33 -5.55
C LEU A 144 10.25 2.51 -5.32
N LEU A 145 10.78 3.71 -5.06
CA LEU A 145 9.96 4.91 -4.87
C LEU A 145 9.16 5.27 -6.13
N LYS A 146 9.80 5.20 -7.31
CA LYS A 146 9.12 5.50 -8.59
C LYS A 146 7.95 4.55 -8.82
N ASN A 147 8.17 3.24 -8.63
CA ASN A 147 7.15 2.23 -8.82
C ASN A 147 6.03 2.38 -7.79
N PHE A 148 6.37 2.66 -6.53
CA PHE A 148 5.37 2.97 -5.49
C PHE A 148 4.42 4.10 -5.90
N PHE A 149 4.95 5.24 -6.39
CA PHE A 149 4.10 6.35 -6.81
C PHE A 149 3.27 6.02 -8.06
N ALA A 150 3.82 5.23 -8.99
CA ALA A 150 3.08 4.77 -10.16
C ALA A 150 1.91 3.85 -9.75
N ASP A 151 2.16 2.87 -8.88
CA ASP A 151 1.15 1.95 -8.38
C ASP A 151 0.04 2.68 -7.62
N VAL A 152 0.41 3.68 -6.80
CA VAL A 152 -0.55 4.57 -6.15
C VAL A 152 -1.41 5.30 -7.19
N ALA A 153 -0.81 5.93 -8.19
CA ALA A 153 -1.55 6.66 -9.20
C ALA A 153 -2.53 5.77 -9.97
N VAL A 154 -2.09 4.55 -10.34
CA VAL A 154 -2.92 3.54 -10.99
C VAL A 154 -4.09 3.12 -10.09
N TYR A 155 -3.82 2.82 -8.82
CA TYR A 155 -4.85 2.45 -7.86
C TYR A 155 -5.93 3.53 -7.72
N PHE A 156 -5.53 4.79 -7.50
CA PHE A 156 -6.48 5.90 -7.38
C PHE A 156 -7.29 6.11 -8.67
N TRP A 157 -6.66 5.95 -9.83
CA TRP A 157 -7.36 6.04 -11.11
C TRP A 157 -8.43 4.94 -11.26
N LYS A 158 -8.08 3.69 -10.94
CA LYS A 158 -9.02 2.57 -10.98
C LYS A 158 -10.17 2.76 -9.99
N MET A 159 -9.88 3.17 -8.76
CA MET A 159 -10.90 3.48 -7.75
C MET A 159 -11.83 4.64 -8.17
N ALA A 160 -11.29 5.69 -8.79
CA ALA A 160 -12.10 6.79 -9.32
C ALA A 160 -13.02 6.33 -10.44
N LYS A 161 -12.53 5.46 -11.34
CA LYS A 161 -13.33 4.89 -12.43
C LYS A 161 -14.44 3.98 -11.90
N ALA A 162 -14.14 3.12 -10.93
CA ALA A 162 -15.14 2.28 -10.28
C ALA A 162 -16.21 3.12 -9.58
N SER A 163 -15.80 4.17 -8.86
CA SER A 163 -16.73 5.09 -8.19
C SER A 163 -17.64 5.82 -9.19
N GLY A 164 -17.09 6.26 -10.33
CA GLY A 164 -17.87 6.91 -11.40
C GLY A 164 -18.94 5.99 -11.98
N LYS A 165 -18.62 4.72 -12.21
CA LYS A 165 -19.55 3.72 -12.73
C LYS A 165 -20.74 3.48 -11.79
N VAL A 166 -20.53 3.50 -10.48
CA VAL A 166 -21.61 3.38 -9.49
C VAL A 166 -22.57 4.57 -9.57
N VAL A 167 -22.03 5.79 -9.73
CA VAL A 167 -22.85 7.00 -9.88
C VAL A 167 -23.66 6.96 -11.18
N GLU A 168 -23.04 6.55 -12.29
CA GLU A 168 -23.72 6.39 -13.58
C GLU A 168 -24.88 5.38 -13.47
N THR A 169 -24.63 4.22 -12.86
CA THR A 169 -25.64 3.17 -12.66
C THR A 169 -26.81 3.68 -11.81
N ALA A 170 -26.51 4.37 -10.70
CA ALA A 170 -27.54 4.97 -9.85
C ALA A 170 -28.36 6.06 -10.59
N MET A 171 -27.73 6.84 -11.46
CA MET A 171 -28.42 7.83 -12.28
C MET A 171 -29.34 7.18 -13.32
N ASP A 172 -28.87 6.12 -13.98
CA ASP A 172 -29.65 5.38 -14.98
C ASP A 172 -30.87 4.70 -14.32
N GLU A 173 -30.68 4.03 -13.18
CA GLU A 173 -31.77 3.43 -12.39
C GLU A 173 -32.82 4.48 -11.97
N TYR A 174 -32.37 5.65 -11.51
CA TYR A 174 -33.26 6.76 -11.14
C TYR A 174 -34.06 7.29 -12.34
N LEU A 175 -33.41 7.45 -13.50
CA LEU A 175 -34.08 7.88 -14.74
C LEU A 175 -35.11 6.86 -15.22
N GLU A 176 -34.79 5.57 -15.16
CA GLU A 176 -35.72 4.49 -15.52
C GLU A 176 -36.95 4.46 -14.60
N GLN A 177 -36.76 4.62 -13.29
CA GLN A 177 -37.86 4.68 -12.33
C GLN A 177 -38.79 5.87 -12.61
N MET A 178 -38.24 7.05 -12.92
CA MET A 178 -39.04 8.22 -13.30
C MET A 178 -39.80 8.03 -14.62
N GLN A 179 -39.22 7.32 -15.60
CA GLN A 179 -39.89 7.02 -16.86
C GLN A 179 -41.06 6.04 -16.65
N LYS A 180 -40.86 4.99 -15.85
CA LYS A 180 -41.92 4.02 -15.49
C LYS A 180 -43.04 4.68 -14.69
N SER A 181 -42.74 5.60 -13.76
CA SER A 181 -43.78 6.31 -13.02
C SER A 181 -44.61 7.26 -13.91
N LYS A 182 -44.00 7.82 -14.97
CA LYS A 182 -44.71 8.68 -15.93
C LYS A 182 -45.58 7.91 -16.92
N SER A 183 -45.29 6.65 -17.23
CA SER A 183 -46.11 5.83 -18.13
C SER A 183 -47.30 5.15 -17.45
N LEU A 184 -47.39 5.23 -16.12
CA LEU A 184 -48.49 4.71 -15.30
C LEU A 184 -49.55 5.78 -14.95
N ILE A 185 -49.39 7.01 -15.45
CA ILE A 185 -50.32 8.16 -15.31
C ILE A 185 -50.90 8.47 -16.69
#